data_AF-A0A2I1F8U1-F1
#
_entry.id   AF-A0A2I1F8U1-F1
#
_cell.length_a   1.000
_cell.length_b   1.000
_cell.length_c   1.000
_cell.angle_alpha   90.00
_cell.angle_beta   90.00
_cell.angle_gamma   90.00
#
_symmetry.space_group_name_H-M   'P 1'
#
loop_
_entity.id
_entity.type
_entity.pdbx_description
1 polymer ?
#
loop_
_entity_poly.entity_id
_entity_poly.type
_entity_poly.pdbx_seq_one_letter_code
_entity_poly.pdbx_strand_id
1 'polypeptide(L)'
;MSAYSEDVLISKLNKLVDTQESISLLSQWFMYHRRHVATSVDIWNRELRKASSARKVSFIYLCNDVCQNSRRKGPEFIREFRKVLPDAVEHAYRHATADVQNKIRRVVNIWEEREVFDRDFLNELRKRFAGTNSPQLGSSNAKRAIDKQIKTSIPTTPPPGRSDIVRIYTSNEKKNM
;
A
#
# COMPACT_ATOMS: atom_id res chain seq x y z
N MET A 1 33.60 11.11 -3.80
CA MET A 1 32.69 10.13 -4.46
C MET A 1 33.45 9.43 -5.58
N SER A 2 33.27 8.12 -5.79
CA SER A 2 33.89 7.42 -6.93
C SER A 2 33.31 7.90 -8.26
N ALA A 3 34.08 7.82 -9.35
CA ALA A 3 33.63 8.14 -10.71
C ALA A 3 32.39 7.33 -11.13
N TYR A 4 31.66 7.84 -12.12
CA TYR A 4 30.49 7.16 -12.70
C TYR A 4 30.91 6.22 -13.84
N SER A 5 30.48 4.96 -13.75
CA SER A 5 30.37 4.04 -14.89
C SER A 5 29.26 3.04 -14.60
N GLU A 6 28.75 2.35 -15.62
CA GLU A 6 27.73 1.30 -15.42
C GLU A 6 28.26 0.17 -14.53
N ASP A 7 29.49 -0.30 -14.76
CA ASP A 7 30.11 -1.37 -13.97
C ASP A 7 30.27 -1.00 -12.48
N VAL A 8 30.61 0.26 -12.20
CA VAL A 8 30.70 0.77 -10.82
C VAL A 8 29.31 0.78 -10.16
N LEU A 9 28.26 1.15 -10.89
CA LEU A 9 26.89 1.09 -10.38
C LEU A 9 26.42 -0.35 -10.18
N ILE A 10 26.64 -1.25 -11.14
CA ILE A 10 26.31 -2.68 -11.05
C ILE A 10 27.05 -3.32 -9.86
N SER A 11 28.34 -3.03 -9.69
CA SER A 11 29.15 -3.49 -8.54
C SER A 11 28.60 -3.00 -7.20
N LYS A 12 28.14 -1.75 -7.13
CA LYS A 12 27.49 -1.18 -5.93
C LYS A 12 26.13 -1.83 -5.65
N LEU A 13 25.29 -2.03 -6.66
CA LEU A 13 23.99 -2.71 -6.54
C LEU A 13 24.17 -4.18 -6.14
N ASN A 14 25.23 -4.85 -6.61
CA ASN A 14 25.59 -6.21 -6.19
C ASN A 14 26.02 -6.31 -4.72
N LYS A 15 26.57 -5.23 -4.17
CA LYS A 15 26.98 -5.10 -2.75
C LYS A 15 25.90 -4.44 -1.86
N LEU A 16 24.75 -4.09 -2.41
CA LEU A 16 23.64 -3.50 -1.66
C LEU A 16 23.03 -4.54 -0.71
N VAL A 17 22.93 -4.17 0.56
CA VAL A 17 22.34 -4.97 1.65
C VAL A 17 21.24 -4.20 2.37
N ASP A 18 20.42 -4.89 3.16
CA ASP A 18 19.31 -4.31 3.92
C ASP A 18 19.78 -3.59 5.20
N THR A 19 20.64 -2.59 5.06
CA THR A 19 21.07 -1.71 6.16
C THR A 19 20.97 -0.24 5.76
N GLN A 20 20.58 0.61 6.71
CA GLN A 20 20.39 2.05 6.46
C GLN A 20 21.68 2.73 5.95
N GLU A 21 22.85 2.27 6.41
CA GLU A 21 24.15 2.76 5.95
C GLU A 21 24.40 2.40 4.47
N SER A 22 24.22 1.13 4.08
CA SER A 22 24.41 0.67 2.70
C SER A 22 23.49 1.39 1.72
N ILE A 23 22.21 1.53 2.11
CA ILE A 23 21.17 2.22 1.35
C ILE A 23 21.49 3.72 1.22
N SER A 24 21.80 4.40 2.34
CA SER A 24 22.11 5.83 2.37
C SER A 24 23.37 6.16 1.55
N LEU A 25 24.44 5.37 1.68
CA LEU A 25 25.69 5.59 0.94
C LEU A 25 25.50 5.48 -0.57
N LEU A 26 24.72 4.49 -1.03
CA LEU A 26 24.42 4.34 -2.45
C LEU A 26 23.43 5.41 -2.95
N SER A 27 22.45 5.80 -2.12
CA SER A 27 21.54 6.91 -2.43
C SER A 27 22.28 8.23 -2.60
N GLN A 28 23.22 8.56 -1.70
CA GLN A 28 24.08 9.73 -1.84
C GLN A 28 24.93 9.68 -3.12
N TRP A 29 25.37 8.50 -3.56
CA TRP A 29 26.11 8.33 -4.81
C TRP A 29 25.23 8.59 -6.04
N PHE A 30 23.98 8.11 -6.05
CA PHE A 30 22.97 8.49 -7.06
C PHE A 30 22.77 10.02 -7.08
N MET A 31 22.58 10.63 -5.91
CA MET A 31 22.36 12.08 -5.78
C MET A 31 23.55 12.94 -6.21
N TYR A 32 24.78 12.43 -6.09
CA TYR A 32 25.98 13.08 -6.61
C TYR A 32 26.04 12.99 -8.14
N HIS A 33 25.75 11.83 -8.71
CA HIS A 33 25.79 11.56 -10.15
C HIS A 33 24.46 11.83 -10.88
N ARG A 34 23.67 12.80 -10.40
CA ARG A 34 22.31 13.09 -10.90
C ARG A 34 22.20 13.38 -12.41
N ARG A 35 23.32 13.74 -13.07
CA ARG A 35 23.40 13.88 -14.54
C ARG A 35 23.13 12.57 -15.29
N HIS A 36 23.37 11.42 -14.65
CA HIS A 36 23.17 10.08 -15.21
C HIS A 36 21.90 9.40 -14.69
N VAL A 37 20.89 10.18 -14.26
CA VAL A 37 19.68 9.67 -13.62
C VAL A 37 18.93 8.62 -14.44
N ALA A 38 18.71 8.86 -15.74
CA ALA A 38 17.99 7.93 -16.61
C ALA A 38 18.71 6.56 -16.71
N THR A 39 20.00 6.57 -17.04
CA THR A 39 20.86 5.37 -17.09
C THR A 39 20.92 4.66 -15.74
N SER A 40 21.00 5.42 -14.63
CA SER A 40 21.08 4.82 -13.28
C SER A 40 19.78 4.14 -12.86
N VAL A 41 18.63 4.67 -13.27
CA VAL A 41 17.31 4.07 -13.02
C VAL A 41 17.06 2.85 -13.91
N ASP A 42 17.51 2.86 -15.17
CA ASP A 42 17.47 1.67 -16.04
C ASP A 42 18.30 0.52 -15.46
N ILE A 43 19.56 0.78 -15.10
CA ILE A 43 20.44 -0.21 -14.47
C ILE A 43 19.84 -0.72 -13.16
N TRP A 44 19.27 0.16 -12.32
CA TRP A 44 18.56 -0.26 -11.11
C TRP A 44 17.41 -1.24 -11.40
N ASN A 45 16.59 -0.96 -12.41
CA ASN A 45 15.48 -1.83 -12.83
C ASN A 45 15.99 -3.17 -13.40
N ARG A 46 17.05 -3.13 -14.21
CA ARG A 46 17.72 -4.30 -14.79
C ARG A 46 18.29 -5.23 -13.72
N GLU A 47 19.01 -4.68 -12.74
CA GLU A 47 19.62 -5.47 -11.67
C GLU A 47 18.60 -5.91 -10.60
N LEU A 48 17.55 -5.11 -10.32
CA LEU A 48 16.40 -5.54 -9.50
C LEU A 48 15.75 -6.81 -10.08
N ARG A 49 15.64 -6.90 -11.40
CA ARG A 49 15.01 -8.06 -12.05
C ARG A 49 15.81 -9.35 -11.88
N LYS A 50 17.14 -9.25 -11.86
CA LYS A 50 18.09 -10.35 -11.61
C LYS A 50 18.24 -10.70 -10.12
N ALA A 51 17.94 -9.75 -9.21
CA ALA A 51 18.11 -9.94 -7.78
C ALA A 51 17.19 -11.04 -7.21
N SER A 52 17.70 -11.78 -6.22
CA SER A 52 16.93 -12.78 -5.48
C SER A 52 15.78 -12.16 -4.69
N SER A 53 14.76 -12.98 -4.37
CA SER A 53 13.57 -12.58 -3.60
C SER A 53 13.90 -11.73 -2.36
N ALA A 54 14.86 -12.18 -1.55
CA ALA A 54 15.30 -11.47 -0.34
C ALA A 54 16.02 -10.15 -0.64
N ARG A 55 16.83 -10.05 -1.71
CA ARG A 55 17.58 -8.84 -2.06
C ARG A 55 16.73 -7.75 -2.72
N LYS A 56 15.62 -8.11 -3.37
CA LYS A 56 14.70 -7.16 -4.02
C LYS A 56 14.20 -6.07 -3.07
N VAL A 57 14.04 -6.35 -1.77
CA VAL A 57 13.59 -5.34 -0.80
C VAL A 57 14.60 -4.19 -0.64
N SER A 58 15.90 -4.48 -0.62
CA SER A 58 16.96 -3.47 -0.49
C SER A 58 16.99 -2.52 -1.69
N PHE A 59 16.69 -3.02 -2.90
CA PHE A 59 16.54 -2.20 -4.09
C PHE A 59 15.34 -1.25 -3.99
N ILE A 60 14.21 -1.70 -3.45
CA ILE A 60 13.02 -0.87 -3.21
C ILE A 60 13.30 0.19 -2.13
N TYR A 61 14.04 -0.15 -1.07
CA TYR A 61 14.48 0.83 -0.08
C TYR A 61 15.47 1.87 -0.64
N LEU A 62 16.38 1.47 -1.53
CA LEU A 62 17.24 2.42 -2.26
C LEU A 62 16.41 3.37 -3.14
N CYS A 63 15.45 2.85 -3.91
CA CYS A 63 14.54 3.68 -4.70
C CYS A 63 13.78 4.68 -3.80
N ASN A 64 13.27 4.21 -2.66
CA ASN A 64 12.61 5.06 -1.68
C ASN A 64 13.52 6.18 -1.15
N ASP A 65 14.74 5.85 -0.71
CA ASP A 65 15.66 6.83 -0.14
C ASP A 65 16.10 7.87 -1.19
N VAL A 66 16.42 7.43 -2.40
CA VAL A 66 16.75 8.33 -3.52
C VAL A 66 15.57 9.24 -3.87
N CYS A 67 14.35 8.70 -4.00
CA CYS A 67 13.16 9.50 -4.30
C CYS A 67 12.87 10.55 -3.21
N GLN A 68 12.99 10.20 -1.94
CA GLN A 68 12.76 11.15 -0.85
C GLN A 68 13.85 12.22 -0.77
N ASN A 69 15.12 11.83 -0.90
CA ASN A 69 16.25 12.74 -0.79
C ASN A 69 16.48 13.60 -2.06
N SER A 70 15.96 13.18 -3.22
CA SER A 70 16.07 13.94 -4.47
C SER A 70 15.16 15.16 -4.56
N ARG A 71 13.97 15.10 -3.95
CA ARG A 71 12.91 16.13 -4.12
C ARG A 71 13.37 17.57 -3.83
N ARG A 72 14.31 17.76 -2.89
CA ARG A 72 14.89 19.09 -2.57
C ARG A 72 15.83 19.63 -3.65
N LYS A 73 16.37 18.78 -4.53
CA LYS A 73 17.33 19.14 -5.60
C LYS A 73 16.70 19.16 -6.99
N GLY A 74 15.64 18.38 -7.21
CA GLY A 74 14.89 18.35 -8.46
C GLY A 74 14.02 17.10 -8.62
N PRO A 75 13.09 17.12 -9.60
CA PRO A 75 12.14 16.03 -9.84
C PRO A 75 12.70 14.91 -10.72
N GLU A 76 13.97 14.96 -11.14
CA GLU A 76 14.46 14.09 -12.22
C GLU A 76 14.44 12.60 -11.80
N PHE A 77 14.84 12.27 -10.58
CA PHE A 77 14.73 10.90 -10.06
C PHE A 77 13.27 10.42 -9.99
N ILE A 78 12.36 11.25 -9.48
CA ILE A 78 10.91 10.95 -9.42
C ILE A 78 10.37 10.67 -10.82
N ARG A 79 10.75 11.49 -11.81
CA ARG A 79 10.30 11.36 -13.20
C ARG A 79 10.83 10.09 -13.87
N GLU A 80 12.10 9.74 -13.67
CA GLU A 80 12.68 8.54 -14.27
C GLU A 80 12.19 7.27 -13.55
N PHE A 81 12.13 7.24 -12.21
CA PHE A 81 11.58 6.10 -11.46
C PHE A 81 10.11 5.84 -11.80
N ARG A 82 9.29 6.88 -11.99
CA ARG A 82 7.87 6.73 -12.40
C ARG A 82 7.69 5.85 -13.65
N LYS A 83 8.63 5.91 -14.61
CA LYS A 83 8.56 5.14 -15.86
C LYS A 83 8.73 3.63 -15.65
N VAL A 84 9.56 3.23 -14.69
CA VAL A 84 9.92 1.82 -14.46
C VAL A 84 9.23 1.20 -13.26
N LEU A 85 8.75 2.02 -12.32
CA LEU A 85 8.21 1.56 -11.04
C LEU A 85 7.03 0.58 -11.15
N PRO A 86 6.01 0.76 -12.02
CA PRO A 86 4.88 -0.17 -12.12
C PRO A 86 5.31 -1.62 -12.34
N ASP A 87 6.12 -1.87 -13.35
CA ASP A 87 6.58 -3.22 -13.69
C ASP A 87 7.69 -3.71 -12.75
N ALA A 88 8.44 -2.78 -12.12
CA ALA A 88 9.47 -3.10 -11.14
C ALA A 88 8.87 -3.58 -9.80
N VAL A 89 7.84 -2.91 -9.28
CA VAL A 89 7.15 -3.34 -8.05
C VAL A 89 6.36 -4.63 -8.28
N GLU A 90 5.75 -4.80 -9.46
CA GLU A 90 5.08 -6.05 -9.84
C GLU A 90 6.05 -7.24 -9.82
N HIS A 91 7.21 -7.11 -10.49
CA HIS A 91 8.25 -8.15 -10.50
C HIS A 91 8.89 -8.37 -9.12
N ALA A 92 9.02 -7.31 -8.32
CA ALA A 92 9.50 -7.43 -6.95
C ALA A 92 8.53 -8.24 -6.09
N TYR A 93 7.22 -7.96 -6.20
CA TYR A 93 6.16 -8.54 -5.37
C TYR A 93 5.77 -9.97 -5.76
N ARG A 94 5.65 -10.27 -7.07
CA ARG A 94 5.19 -11.57 -7.59
C ARG A 94 6.07 -12.75 -7.16
N HIS A 95 7.36 -12.49 -6.92
CA HIS A 95 8.36 -13.49 -6.51
C HIS A 95 8.87 -13.26 -5.08
N ALA A 96 8.17 -12.44 -4.28
CA ALA A 96 8.51 -12.11 -2.90
C ALA A 96 7.86 -13.07 -1.89
N THR A 97 8.52 -13.28 -0.75
CA THR A 97 7.88 -13.85 0.45
C THR A 97 6.85 -12.87 1.03
N ALA A 98 5.92 -13.34 1.86
CA ALA A 98 4.91 -12.49 2.50
C ALA A 98 5.53 -11.32 3.31
N ASP A 99 6.68 -11.53 3.94
CA ASP A 99 7.45 -10.47 4.62
C ASP A 99 7.92 -9.38 3.64
N VAL A 100 8.56 -9.77 2.54
CA VAL A 100 9.03 -8.82 1.51
C VAL A 100 7.84 -8.12 0.84
N GLN A 101 6.72 -8.81 0.61
CA GLN A 101 5.47 -8.22 0.13
C GLN A 101 4.90 -7.16 1.10
N ASN A 102 4.90 -7.44 2.41
CA ASN A 102 4.50 -6.47 3.44
C ASN A 102 5.43 -5.24 3.44
N LYS A 103 6.74 -5.43 3.32
CA LYS A 103 7.74 -4.35 3.23
C LYS A 103 7.54 -3.47 1.99
N ILE A 104 7.28 -4.06 0.82
CA ILE A 104 6.95 -3.31 -0.41
C ILE A 104 5.66 -2.49 -0.22
N ARG A 105 4.59 -3.09 0.34
CA ARG A 105 3.34 -2.36 0.66
C ARG A 105 3.58 -1.18 1.61
N ARG A 106 4.42 -1.35 2.63
CA ARG A 106 4.79 -0.27 3.56
C ARG A 106 5.50 0.89 2.85
N VAL A 107 6.41 0.61 1.92
CA VAL A 107 7.12 1.66 1.14
C VAL A 107 6.14 2.46 0.28
N VAL A 108 5.19 1.80 -0.40
CA VAL A 108 4.18 2.50 -1.21
C VAL A 108 3.27 3.38 -0.35
N ASN A 109 2.94 2.96 0.88
CA ASN A 109 2.20 3.82 1.82
C ASN A 109 3.02 5.01 2.30
N ILE A 110 4.31 4.83 2.61
CA ILE A 110 5.23 5.93 2.96
C ILE A 110 5.34 6.96 1.81
N TRP A 111 5.25 6.52 0.55
CA TRP A 111 5.20 7.44 -0.60
C TRP A 111 3.91 8.28 -0.65
N GLU A 112 2.77 7.76 -0.17
CA GLU A 112 1.55 8.54 -0.03
C GLU A 112 1.63 9.51 1.16
N GLU A 113 2.00 8.99 2.35
CA GLU A 113 2.16 9.76 3.59
C GLU A 113 3.11 10.95 3.45
N ARG A 114 4.14 10.81 2.61
CA ARG A 114 5.16 11.86 2.36
C ARG A 114 4.97 12.57 1.02
N GLU A 115 3.90 12.31 0.28
CA GLU A 115 3.59 12.92 -1.02
C GLU A 115 4.75 12.81 -2.05
N VAL A 116 5.43 11.66 -2.08
CA VAL A 116 6.57 11.40 -2.99
C VAL A 116 6.09 11.22 -4.43
N PHE A 117 4.91 10.61 -4.58
CA PHE A 117 4.17 10.49 -5.83
C PHE A 117 2.69 10.86 -5.57
N ASP A 118 1.95 11.21 -6.63
CA ASP A 118 0.52 11.45 -6.55
C ASP A 118 -0.29 10.17 -6.30
N ARG A 119 -1.52 10.36 -5.80
CA ARG A 119 -2.42 9.26 -5.41
C ARG A 119 -2.80 8.36 -6.60
N ASP A 120 -2.99 8.92 -7.81
CA ASP A 120 -3.41 8.14 -8.98
C ASP A 120 -2.33 7.14 -9.39
N PHE A 121 -1.06 7.58 -9.42
CA PHE A 121 0.07 6.71 -9.67
C PHE A 121 0.25 5.65 -8.56
N LEU A 122 0.12 6.03 -7.29
CA LEU A 122 0.21 5.08 -6.17
C LEU A 122 -0.92 4.05 -6.18
N ASN A 123 -2.12 4.43 -6.65
CA ASN A 123 -3.24 3.53 -6.85
C ASN A 123 -2.99 2.57 -8.03
N GLU A 124 -2.34 3.01 -9.10
CA GLU A 124 -1.88 2.11 -10.18
C GLU A 124 -0.84 1.11 -9.67
N LEU A 125 0.18 1.55 -8.92
CA LEU A 125 1.16 0.64 -8.31
C LEU A 125 0.46 -0.43 -7.44
N ARG A 126 -0.53 -0.02 -6.63
CA ARG A 126 -1.31 -0.94 -5.78
C ARG A 126 -2.07 -2.00 -6.59
N LYS A 127 -2.66 -1.64 -7.73
CA LYS A 127 -3.34 -2.63 -8.60
C LYS A 127 -2.40 -3.72 -9.08
N ARG A 128 -1.16 -3.36 -9.45
CA ARG A 128 -0.15 -4.32 -9.95
C ARG A 128 0.16 -5.45 -8.95
N PHE A 129 0.14 -5.20 -7.64
CA PHE A 129 0.40 -6.24 -6.64
C PHE A 129 -0.84 -6.72 -5.85
N ALA A 130 -1.96 -5.98 -5.84
CA ALA A 130 -3.21 -6.42 -5.20
C ALA A 130 -3.74 -7.74 -5.80
N GLY A 131 -3.57 -7.95 -7.11
CA GLY A 131 -4.03 -9.15 -7.82
C GLY A 131 -3.28 -10.45 -7.49
N THR A 132 -2.31 -10.45 -6.58
CA THR A 132 -1.48 -11.63 -6.27
C THR A 132 -1.70 -12.25 -4.88
N ASN A 133 -2.46 -11.60 -3.99
CA ASN A 133 -2.95 -12.19 -2.73
C ASN A 133 -4.06 -11.33 -2.13
N SER A 134 -5.32 -11.72 -2.36
CA SER A 134 -6.48 -11.27 -1.57
C SER A 134 -7.64 -12.24 -1.74
N PRO A 135 -8.07 -12.97 -0.70
CA PRO A 135 -9.44 -13.47 -0.64
C PRO A 135 -10.38 -12.27 -0.73
N GLN A 136 -11.43 -12.34 -1.54
CA GLN A 136 -12.44 -11.28 -1.57
C GLN A 136 -13.12 -11.18 -0.19
N LEU A 137 -12.87 -10.09 0.53
CA LEU A 137 -13.75 -9.70 1.62
C LEU A 137 -15.03 -9.13 0.98
N GLY A 138 -16.07 -9.96 0.94
CA GLY A 138 -17.32 -9.63 0.25
C GLY A 138 -18.00 -8.40 0.82
N SER A 139 -17.94 -7.28 0.11
CA SER A 139 -18.69 -6.07 0.46
C SER A 139 -20.11 -6.14 -0.11
N SER A 140 -21.04 -6.51 0.76
CA SER A 140 -22.46 -6.14 0.77
C SER A 140 -23.11 -5.75 -0.57
N ASN A 141 -23.90 -6.67 -1.14
CA ASN A 141 -24.97 -6.31 -2.09
C ASN A 141 -26.33 -6.86 -1.64
N ALA A 142 -26.68 -6.60 -0.38
CA ALA A 142 -28.01 -6.86 0.16
C ALA A 142 -28.96 -5.69 -0.16
N LYS A 143 -29.63 -5.74 -1.32
CA LYS A 143 -30.88 -5.00 -1.64
C LYS A 143 -31.39 -5.33 -3.06
N ARG A 144 -32.26 -6.35 -3.18
CA ARG A 144 -33.48 -6.41 -4.02
C ARG A 144 -33.91 -7.86 -4.30
N ALA A 145 -34.88 -8.33 -3.52
CA ALA A 145 -35.88 -9.30 -3.98
C ALA A 145 -37.13 -9.07 -3.10
N ILE A 146 -38.21 -8.61 -3.72
CA ILE A 146 -39.52 -8.45 -3.08
C ILE A 146 -40.49 -9.35 -3.83
N ASP A 147 -41.35 -10.01 -3.05
CA ASP A 147 -42.64 -10.62 -3.40
C ASP A 147 -42.73 -12.12 -3.75
N LYS A 148 -43.87 -12.68 -3.31
CA LYS A 148 -44.39 -14.06 -3.47
C LYS A 148 -43.66 -15.11 -2.62
N GLN A 149 -44.34 -15.91 -1.79
CA GLN A 149 -45.72 -16.39 -1.90
C GLN A 149 -46.37 -16.65 -0.52
N ILE A 150 -47.63 -16.24 -0.34
CA ILE A 150 -48.44 -16.53 0.85
C ILE A 150 -49.29 -17.80 0.59
N LYS A 151 -49.32 -18.77 1.54
CA LYS A 151 -50.51 -19.47 2.08
C LYS A 151 -50.16 -20.76 2.84
N THR A 152 -51.13 -21.24 3.65
CA THR A 152 -51.10 -22.39 4.59
C THR A 152 -50.31 -22.14 5.88
N SER A 153 -50.82 -22.38 7.10
CA SER A 153 -52.19 -22.73 7.55
C SER A 153 -52.30 -22.50 9.09
N ILE A 154 -53.50 -22.19 9.61
CA ILE A 154 -53.77 -21.97 11.05
C ILE A 154 -54.47 -23.21 11.65
N PRO A 155 -54.13 -23.62 12.89
CA PRO A 155 -55.12 -23.74 13.97
C PRO A 155 -54.56 -23.20 15.32
N THR A 156 -55.08 -22.12 15.92
CA THR A 156 -56.17 -22.05 16.94
C THR A 156 -56.00 -22.85 18.25
N THR A 157 -55.62 -22.16 19.34
CA THR A 157 -56.14 -22.33 20.73
C THR A 157 -55.76 -21.15 21.65
N PRO A 158 -56.70 -20.53 22.40
CA PRO A 158 -56.48 -19.70 23.61
C PRO A 158 -56.73 -20.54 24.90
N PRO A 159 -56.82 -20.02 26.16
CA PRO A 159 -56.65 -18.67 26.77
C PRO A 159 -55.62 -18.73 27.97
N PRO A 160 -55.69 -18.01 29.13
CA PRO A 160 -56.25 -16.70 29.55
C PRO A 160 -55.12 -15.74 30.08
N GLY A 161 -55.32 -14.60 30.78
CA GLY A 161 -56.49 -13.74 31.04
C GLY A 161 -56.61 -13.19 32.49
N ARG A 162 -56.79 -11.85 32.64
CA ARG A 162 -56.96 -11.02 33.89
C ARG A 162 -55.67 -10.69 34.68
N SER A 163 -55.51 -9.51 35.32
CA SER A 163 -56.45 -8.40 35.60
C SER A 163 -55.78 -7.01 35.61
N ASP A 164 -56.50 -5.99 35.13
CA ASP A 164 -56.21 -4.57 35.38
C ASP A 164 -56.40 -4.17 36.86
N ILE A 165 -55.73 -3.10 37.32
CA ILE A 165 -56.37 -1.87 37.86
C ILE A 165 -55.30 -0.86 38.35
N VAL A 166 -55.23 0.26 37.62
CA VAL A 166 -55.14 1.69 38.05
C VAL A 166 -54.75 2.00 39.52
N ARG A 167 -53.78 2.94 39.71
CA ARG A 167 -53.91 4.19 40.54
C ARG A 167 -52.58 5.01 40.58
N ILE A 168 -52.46 6.14 39.86
CA ILE A 168 -52.60 7.60 40.21
C ILE A 168 -51.48 8.32 41.01
N TYR A 169 -51.13 9.54 40.52
CA TYR A 169 -50.40 10.69 41.13
C TYR A 169 -48.95 10.44 41.65
N THR A 170 -47.97 11.36 41.63
CA THR A 170 -47.84 12.83 41.44
C THR A 170 -46.61 13.12 40.54
N SER A 171 -46.53 14.11 39.63
CA SER A 171 -46.57 15.60 39.73
C SER A 171 -45.36 16.29 40.39
N ASN A 172 -44.88 17.36 39.72
CA ASN A 172 -43.87 18.40 40.09
C ASN A 172 -42.37 18.01 39.94
N GLU A 173 -41.54 18.66 39.10
CA GLU A 173 -41.05 20.08 39.06
C GLU A 173 -39.98 20.33 40.15
N LYS A 174 -38.72 20.76 39.91
CA LYS A 174 -38.14 21.93 39.19
C LYS A 174 -36.71 21.55 38.69
N LYS A 175 -36.09 22.08 37.62
CA LYS A 175 -35.73 23.46 37.19
C LYS A 175 -34.74 24.21 38.11
N ASN A 176 -33.69 24.75 37.47
CA ASN A 176 -32.63 25.66 37.96
C ASN A 176 -31.56 25.04 38.89
N MET A 177 -30.32 24.91 38.38
CA MET A 177 -29.35 26.01 38.47
C MET A 177 -28.37 25.95 37.27
#